data_AF-A0A5Q2VVL9-F1
#
_entry.id   AF-A0A5Q2VVL9-F1
#
_cell.length_a   1.000
_cell.length_b   1.000
_cell.length_c   1.000
_cell.angle_alpha   90.00
_cell.angle_beta   90.00
_cell.angle_gamma   90.00
#
_symmetry.space_group_name_H-M   'P 1'
#
loop_
_entity.id
_entity.type
_entity.pdbx_description
1 polymer ?
#
loop_
_entity_poly.entity_id
_entity_poly.type
_entity_poly.pdbx_seq_one_letter_code
_entity_poly.pdbx_strand_id
1 'polypeptide(L)'
;MAQESRSGARTAGTVIAAALLACALALVIPRWWMLVRPHGATPVAQEQLAVAEEALGRLPVVVPLDLDDYERDFFGPAWQDPDGAVCDTRNRVLAAWLEDVTVDPSNPCLVDSGWFVDPYTGAMLTFERGPRTSREVQIDHLIALADAWRKGAHAWPRGRAQRFANDVSNLIPTDGAANQAKGAADASGWLPPARGYRCAYVVQQILVKEAYGLGVSSEEVGAMGEELRDCPVASGPTPAPVSVAGGSASGGAAGRRSGSVGTSRGSCRGGSRATARSTSLRGPRARGGRVSRHGGTRRGGGRGRGRVGRAGYVVSTPRTDPGPQRSGKQRHRVRTRPDAGAHRRRPCGGVRIWPPPPGGGTA
;
A
#
# COMPACT_ATOMS: atom_id res chain seq x y z
N MET A 1 -51.90 21.13 53.99
CA MET A 1 -51.40 21.93 52.85
C MET A 1 -49.89 21.87 52.62
N ALA A 2 -49.01 21.69 53.64
CA ALA A 2 -47.55 21.64 53.39
C ALA A 2 -47.01 20.32 52.79
N GLN A 3 -47.77 19.22 52.86
CA GLN A 3 -47.33 17.88 52.43
C GLN A 3 -47.57 17.61 50.93
N GLU A 4 -48.61 18.21 50.34
CA GLU A 4 -48.87 18.14 48.88
C GLU A 4 -47.82 18.89 48.05
N SER A 5 -47.36 20.05 48.56
CA SER A 5 -46.31 20.86 47.92
C SER A 5 -44.98 20.11 47.75
N ARG A 6 -44.59 19.29 48.74
CA ARG A 6 -43.34 18.51 48.69
C ARG A 6 -43.43 17.30 47.76
N SER A 7 -44.63 16.76 47.55
CA SER A 7 -44.85 15.64 46.63
C SER A 7 -44.64 16.10 45.17
N GLY A 8 -45.29 17.20 44.77
CA GLY A 8 -45.20 17.75 43.40
C GLY A 8 -43.78 18.18 42.99
N ALA A 9 -42.99 18.72 43.92
CA ALA A 9 -41.60 19.10 43.66
C ALA A 9 -40.68 17.88 43.40
N ARG A 10 -40.94 16.76 44.08
CA ARG A 10 -40.19 15.50 43.88
C ARG A 10 -40.52 14.85 42.55
N THR A 11 -41.80 14.84 42.15
CA THR A 11 -42.23 14.33 40.84
C THR A 11 -41.68 15.18 39.70
N ALA A 12 -41.71 16.51 39.81
CA ALA A 12 -41.14 17.41 38.81
C ALA A 12 -39.62 17.18 38.65
N GLY A 13 -38.88 17.03 39.76
CA GLY A 13 -37.44 16.74 39.75
C GLY A 13 -37.11 15.41 39.07
N THR A 14 -37.89 14.35 39.33
CA THR A 14 -37.69 13.04 38.67
C THR A 14 -37.99 13.07 37.17
N VAL A 15 -39.01 13.82 36.74
CA VAL A 15 -39.36 13.96 35.31
C VAL A 15 -38.25 14.70 34.56
N ILE A 16 -37.71 15.78 35.13
CA ILE A 16 -36.61 16.54 34.54
C ILE A 16 -35.34 15.67 34.44
N ALA A 17 -34.98 14.95 35.50
CA ALA A 17 -33.82 14.06 35.48
C ALA A 17 -33.96 12.93 34.44
N ALA A 18 -35.16 12.34 34.32
CA ALA A 18 -35.43 11.32 33.31
C ALA A 18 -35.37 11.89 31.88
N ALA A 19 -35.89 13.10 31.65
CA ALA A 19 -35.81 13.76 30.34
C ALA A 19 -34.36 14.10 29.96
N LEU A 20 -33.56 14.61 30.90
CA LEU A 20 -32.14 14.91 30.66
C LEU A 20 -31.33 13.63 30.38
N LEU A 21 -31.59 12.55 31.11
CA LEU A 21 -30.96 11.25 30.85
C LEU A 21 -31.36 10.70 29.48
N ALA A 22 -32.64 10.78 29.12
CA ALA A 22 -33.13 10.37 27.81
C ALA A 22 -32.49 11.18 26.67
N CYS A 23 -32.38 12.50 26.82
CA CYS A 23 -31.67 13.36 25.86
C CYS A 23 -30.18 13.01 25.78
N ALA A 24 -29.50 12.80 26.91
CA ALA A 24 -28.09 12.40 26.93
C ALA A 24 -27.88 11.05 26.22
N LEU A 25 -28.72 10.05 26.50
CA LEU A 25 -28.67 8.75 25.81
C LEU A 25 -28.98 8.90 24.31
N ALA A 26 -29.97 9.72 23.93
CA ALA A 26 -30.31 9.97 22.53
C ALA A 26 -29.20 10.69 21.75
N LEU A 27 -28.33 11.45 22.42
CA LEU A 27 -27.19 12.11 21.77
C LEU A 27 -25.92 11.26 21.78
N VAL A 28 -25.67 10.53 22.88
CA VAL A 28 -24.44 9.75 23.07
C VAL A 28 -24.53 8.40 22.37
N ILE A 29 -25.67 7.69 22.46
CA ILE A 29 -25.80 6.33 21.89
C ILE A 29 -25.60 6.34 20.38
N PRO A 30 -26.22 7.20 19.55
CA PRO A 30 -26.01 7.17 18.11
C PRO A 30 -24.56 7.46 17.71
N ARG A 31 -23.90 8.41 18.39
CA ARG A 31 -22.50 8.78 18.15
C ARG A 31 -21.55 7.67 18.58
N TRP A 32 -21.78 7.08 19.74
CA TRP A 32 -21.04 5.91 20.20
C TRP A 32 -21.27 4.73 19.26
N TRP A 33 -22.51 4.49 18.83
CA TRP A 33 -22.87 3.43 17.89
C TRP A 33 -22.23 3.61 16.51
N MET A 34 -22.06 4.84 16.01
CA MET A 34 -21.26 5.09 14.80
C MET A 34 -19.78 4.77 14.99
N LEU A 35 -19.23 4.97 16.19
CA LEU A 35 -17.84 4.65 16.53
C LEU A 35 -17.59 3.16 16.76
N VAL A 36 -18.58 2.41 17.27
CA VAL A 36 -18.44 0.97 17.57
C VAL A 36 -19.14 0.06 16.55
N ARG A 37 -19.83 0.59 15.55
CA ARG A 37 -20.42 -0.22 14.49
C ARG A 37 -19.29 -1.00 13.80
N PRO A 38 -19.32 -2.35 13.85
CA PRO A 38 -18.35 -3.14 13.10
C PRO A 38 -18.52 -2.77 11.63
N HIS A 39 -17.44 -2.29 11.02
CA HIS A 39 -17.44 -2.05 9.59
C HIS A 39 -17.65 -3.38 8.89
N GLY A 40 -18.61 -3.38 7.96
CA GLY A 40 -18.90 -4.54 7.14
C GLY A 40 -17.65 -5.04 6.43
N ALA A 41 -17.70 -6.30 6.04
CA ALA A 41 -16.70 -6.89 5.17
C ALA A 41 -16.48 -5.97 3.94
N THR A 42 -15.22 -5.69 3.61
CA THR A 42 -14.83 -4.90 2.44
C THR A 42 -14.71 -5.86 1.27
N PRO A 43 -15.71 -5.94 0.38
CA PRO A 43 -15.73 -6.98 -0.62
C PRO A 43 -14.68 -6.71 -1.71
N VAL A 44 -14.04 -7.78 -2.18
CA VAL A 44 -13.08 -7.73 -3.29
C VAL A 44 -13.76 -8.25 -4.55
N ALA A 45 -13.47 -7.66 -5.71
CA ALA A 45 -14.00 -8.19 -6.97
C ALA A 45 -13.45 -9.60 -7.23
N GLN A 46 -14.29 -10.52 -7.69
CA GLN A 46 -13.91 -11.92 -7.92
C GLN A 46 -12.65 -12.06 -8.79
N GLU A 47 -12.53 -11.23 -9.83
CA GLU A 47 -11.36 -11.20 -10.71
C GLU A 47 -10.08 -10.79 -9.96
N GLN A 48 -10.16 -9.77 -9.09
CA GLN A 48 -9.00 -9.31 -8.33
C GLN A 48 -8.54 -10.37 -7.31
N LEU A 49 -9.49 -11.07 -6.68
CA LEU A 49 -9.18 -12.18 -5.80
C LEU A 49 -8.44 -13.30 -6.56
N ALA A 50 -8.97 -13.71 -7.72
CA ALA A 50 -8.34 -14.75 -8.53
C ALA A 50 -6.92 -14.37 -8.99
N VAL A 51 -6.72 -13.12 -9.43
CA VAL A 51 -5.39 -12.61 -9.79
C VAL A 51 -4.45 -12.62 -8.58
N ALA A 52 -4.92 -12.23 -7.40
CA ALA A 52 -4.11 -12.23 -6.18
C ALA A 52 -3.75 -13.65 -5.71
N GLU A 53 -4.68 -14.61 -5.77
CA GLU A 53 -4.38 -16.01 -5.46
C GLU A 53 -3.29 -16.58 -6.39
N GLU A 54 -3.40 -16.31 -7.69
CA GLU A 54 -2.40 -16.74 -8.66
C GLU A 54 -1.05 -16.06 -8.44
N ALA A 55 -1.07 -14.76 -8.16
CA ALA A 55 0.12 -13.96 -7.86
C ALA A 55 0.83 -14.45 -6.60
N LEU A 56 0.09 -14.77 -5.52
CA LEU A 56 0.66 -15.30 -4.28
C LEU A 56 1.44 -16.59 -4.54
N GLY A 57 0.95 -17.46 -5.43
CA GLY A 57 1.64 -18.68 -5.85
C GLY A 57 2.93 -18.44 -6.66
N ARG A 58 3.11 -17.24 -7.23
CA ARG A 58 4.30 -16.85 -8.01
C ARG A 58 5.33 -16.02 -7.23
N LEU A 59 4.93 -15.38 -6.14
CA LEU A 59 5.84 -14.53 -5.37
C LEU A 59 7.03 -15.36 -4.84
N PRO A 60 8.27 -14.86 -4.97
CA PRO A 60 9.42 -15.60 -4.48
C PRO A 60 9.39 -15.66 -2.95
N VAL A 61 9.43 -16.87 -2.40
CA VAL A 61 9.59 -17.07 -0.96
C VAL A 61 11.05 -16.80 -0.59
N VAL A 62 11.29 -15.82 0.27
CA VAL A 62 12.62 -15.35 0.66
C VAL A 62 12.77 -15.32 2.17
N VAL A 63 14.00 -15.50 2.64
CA VAL A 63 14.35 -15.18 4.03
C VAL A 63 14.52 -13.66 4.11
N PRO A 64 13.76 -12.94 4.95
CA PRO A 64 13.92 -11.50 5.09
C PRO A 64 15.32 -11.14 5.59
N LEU A 65 15.96 -10.16 4.97
CA LEU A 65 17.23 -9.62 5.48
C LEU A 65 17.07 -8.97 6.86
N ASP A 66 18.18 -8.73 7.55
CA ASP A 66 18.21 -7.78 8.66
C ASP A 66 18.04 -6.33 8.16
N LEU A 67 18.07 -5.39 9.10
CA LEU A 67 17.92 -3.96 8.84
C LEU A 67 19.21 -3.19 9.19
N ASP A 68 20.33 -3.87 9.37
CA ASP A 68 21.56 -3.22 9.88
C ASP A 68 22.08 -2.16 8.88
N ASP A 69 21.93 -2.42 7.58
CA ASP A 69 22.29 -1.51 6.48
C ASP A 69 21.08 -0.75 5.88
N TYR A 70 19.93 -0.75 6.56
CA TYR A 70 18.74 -0.08 6.06
C TYR A 70 18.73 1.42 6.37
N GLU A 71 18.74 2.24 5.32
CA GLU A 71 18.49 3.67 5.40
C GLU A 71 17.18 4.02 4.69
N ARG A 72 16.22 4.62 5.41
CA ARG A 72 14.93 5.04 4.82
C ARG A 72 15.13 5.99 3.63
N ASP A 73 16.15 6.82 3.67
CA ASP A 73 16.48 7.80 2.62
C ASP A 73 16.84 7.14 1.27
N PHE A 74 17.10 5.83 1.25
CA PHE A 74 17.19 5.04 0.01
C PHE A 74 15.95 5.18 -0.88
N PHE A 75 14.78 5.32 -0.26
CA PHE A 75 13.49 5.53 -0.93
C PHE A 75 13.23 6.99 -1.32
N GLY A 76 14.18 7.89 -1.00
CA GLY A 76 14.10 9.31 -1.25
C GLY A 76 13.22 10.08 -0.25
N PRO A 77 13.23 11.43 -0.32
CA PRO A 77 12.35 12.27 0.48
C PRO A 77 10.89 11.86 0.37
N ALA A 78 10.20 11.89 1.52
CA ALA A 78 8.78 11.56 1.61
C ALA A 78 7.92 12.57 0.82
N TRP A 79 6.86 12.00 0.24
CA TRP A 79 5.81 12.62 -0.56
C TRP A 79 6.27 13.34 -1.82
N GLN A 80 7.35 12.87 -2.44
CA GLN A 80 7.74 13.36 -3.74
C GLN A 80 6.74 12.99 -4.82
N ASP A 81 6.84 13.69 -5.94
CA ASP A 81 6.13 13.38 -7.16
C ASP A 81 7.12 12.89 -8.22
N PRO A 82 7.41 11.58 -8.26
CA PRO A 82 8.33 11.02 -9.24
C PRO A 82 7.75 10.95 -10.66
N ASP A 83 6.44 11.16 -10.82
CA ASP A 83 5.72 10.98 -12.08
C ASP A 83 5.38 12.31 -12.78
N GLY A 84 5.69 13.46 -12.17
CA GLY A 84 5.42 14.79 -12.73
C GLY A 84 3.97 15.26 -12.54
N ALA A 85 3.25 14.70 -11.57
CA ALA A 85 1.97 15.20 -11.10
C ALA A 85 2.06 16.60 -10.45
N VAL A 86 0.98 17.36 -10.55
CA VAL A 86 0.93 18.75 -10.07
C VAL A 86 1.00 18.83 -8.54
N CYS A 87 0.46 17.83 -7.83
CA CYS A 87 0.38 17.79 -6.38
C CYS A 87 1.27 16.70 -5.80
N ASP A 88 1.83 16.96 -4.61
CA ASP A 88 2.62 15.98 -3.89
C ASP A 88 1.83 14.70 -3.55
N THR A 89 2.53 13.60 -3.34
CA THR A 89 1.89 12.29 -3.20
C THR A 89 0.98 12.21 -1.97
N ARG A 90 1.32 12.86 -0.86
CA ARG A 90 0.46 12.85 0.33
C ARG A 90 -0.87 13.51 0.03
N ASN A 91 -0.85 14.69 -0.56
CA ASN A 91 -2.07 15.40 -0.87
C ASN A 91 -2.89 14.72 -1.96
N ARG A 92 -2.27 14.03 -2.93
CA ARG A 92 -3.00 13.18 -3.88
C ARG A 92 -3.74 12.05 -3.18
N VAL A 93 -3.09 11.37 -2.22
CA VAL A 93 -3.72 10.30 -1.45
C VAL A 93 -4.87 10.86 -0.60
N LEU A 94 -4.67 11.98 0.10
CA LEU A 94 -5.74 12.61 0.88
C LEU A 94 -6.92 13.03 -0.01
N ALA A 95 -6.67 13.73 -1.11
CA ALA A 95 -7.73 14.18 -2.01
C ALA A 95 -8.50 13.03 -2.68
N ALA A 96 -7.86 11.86 -2.86
CA ALA A 96 -8.50 10.70 -3.45
C ALA A 96 -9.34 9.89 -2.45
N TRP A 97 -9.00 9.93 -1.17
CA TRP A 97 -9.60 9.07 -0.13
C TRP A 97 -10.60 9.80 0.77
N LEU A 98 -10.41 11.09 0.99
CA LEU A 98 -11.27 11.88 1.85
C LEU A 98 -12.57 12.26 1.13
N GLU A 99 -13.65 12.30 1.91
CA GLU A 99 -14.92 12.93 1.59
C GLU A 99 -14.97 14.35 2.18
N ASP A 100 -15.84 15.20 1.61
CA ASP A 100 -15.97 16.62 1.97
C ASP A 100 -14.62 17.37 2.05
N VAL A 101 -13.81 17.18 1.02
CA VAL A 101 -12.45 17.73 0.93
C VAL A 101 -12.49 19.25 0.83
N THR A 102 -11.76 19.92 1.71
CA THR A 102 -11.39 21.32 1.56
C THR A 102 -9.92 21.44 1.22
N VAL A 103 -9.56 22.46 0.43
CA VAL A 103 -8.19 22.74 0.02
C VAL A 103 -7.86 24.20 0.30
N ASP A 104 -6.56 24.47 0.48
CA ASP A 104 -6.07 25.83 0.69
C ASP A 104 -6.43 26.71 -0.53
N PRO A 105 -7.08 27.88 -0.32
CA PRO A 105 -7.50 28.75 -1.43
C PRO A 105 -6.35 29.29 -2.28
N SER A 106 -5.14 29.37 -1.72
CA SER A 106 -3.92 29.82 -2.41
C SER A 106 -3.13 28.67 -3.05
N ASN A 107 -3.41 27.42 -2.66
CA ASN A 107 -2.79 26.24 -3.23
C ASN A 107 -3.77 25.06 -3.30
N PRO A 108 -4.38 24.78 -4.48
CA PRO A 108 -5.38 23.72 -4.61
C PRO A 108 -4.81 22.30 -4.45
N CYS A 109 -3.49 22.15 -4.34
CA CYS A 109 -2.86 20.89 -3.98
C CYS A 109 -2.78 20.65 -2.48
N LEU A 110 -3.04 21.64 -1.64
CA LEU A 110 -2.89 21.50 -0.20
C LEU A 110 -4.26 21.17 0.42
N VAL A 111 -4.46 19.90 0.78
CA VAL A 111 -5.72 19.47 1.43
C VAL A 111 -5.77 20.01 2.86
N ASP A 112 -6.77 20.78 3.25
CA ASP A 112 -6.90 21.34 4.59
C ASP A 112 -7.72 20.46 5.52
N SER A 113 -8.82 19.89 5.02
CA SER A 113 -9.64 18.98 5.79
C SER A 113 -10.44 18.00 4.93
N GLY A 114 -11.02 17.01 5.59
CA GLY A 114 -11.98 16.07 5.03
C GLY A 114 -12.18 14.93 6.03
N TRP A 115 -13.05 13.98 5.72
CA TRP A 115 -13.26 12.80 6.57
C TRP A 115 -13.23 11.52 5.75
N PHE A 116 -12.95 10.39 6.40
CA PHE A 116 -12.99 9.08 5.77
C PHE A 116 -13.26 8.01 6.82
N VAL A 117 -13.66 6.83 6.37
CA VAL A 117 -13.68 5.64 7.20
C VAL A 117 -12.32 4.97 7.09
N ASP A 118 -11.58 4.91 8.20
CA ASP A 118 -10.27 4.29 8.24
C ASP A 118 -10.38 2.77 8.08
N PRO A 119 -9.79 2.19 7.01
CA PRO A 119 -9.90 0.76 6.74
C PRO A 119 -9.14 -0.10 7.77
N TYR A 120 -8.16 0.46 8.48
CA TYR A 120 -7.42 -0.31 9.49
C TYR A 120 -8.22 -0.50 10.78
N THR A 121 -8.85 0.57 11.27
CA THR A 121 -9.57 0.55 12.54
C THR A 121 -11.07 0.37 12.39
N GLY A 122 -11.64 0.69 11.22
CA GLY A 122 -13.08 0.86 11.07
C GLY A 122 -13.60 2.07 11.86
N ALA A 123 -12.78 3.08 12.14
CA ALA A 123 -13.25 4.32 12.74
C ALA A 123 -13.52 5.36 11.65
N MET A 124 -14.55 6.18 11.82
CA MET A 124 -14.63 7.43 11.05
C MET A 124 -13.60 8.41 11.61
N LEU A 125 -12.70 8.87 10.76
CA LEU A 125 -11.66 9.84 11.10
C LEU A 125 -11.86 11.13 10.31
N THR A 126 -11.56 12.25 10.96
CA THR A 126 -11.46 13.55 10.32
C THR A 126 -9.99 13.92 10.19
N PHE A 127 -9.56 14.26 8.99
CA PHE A 127 -8.27 14.90 8.78
C PHE A 127 -8.46 16.41 8.90
N GLU A 128 -7.64 17.03 9.75
CA GLU A 128 -7.46 18.48 9.81
C GLU A 128 -5.97 18.80 9.71
N ARG A 129 -5.60 19.67 8.79
CA ARG A 129 -4.22 20.13 8.66
C ARG A 129 -3.83 20.96 9.87
N GLY A 130 -2.72 20.58 10.51
CA GLY A 130 -2.22 21.30 11.66
C GLY A 130 -1.04 20.61 12.34
N PRO A 131 -0.23 21.35 13.12
CA PRO A 131 0.99 20.82 13.73
C PRO A 131 0.79 19.59 14.64
N ARG A 132 -0.41 19.45 15.22
CA ARG A 132 -0.74 18.35 16.14
C ARG A 132 -1.72 17.33 15.57
N THR A 133 -2.55 17.74 14.61
CA THR A 133 -3.65 16.97 14.03
C THR A 133 -3.22 16.21 12.78
N SER A 134 -2.28 16.74 11.99
CA SER A 134 -1.81 16.06 10.76
C SER A 134 -1.08 14.73 11.01
N ARG A 135 -0.66 14.46 12.26
CA ARG A 135 -0.06 13.17 12.66
C ARG A 135 -1.09 12.15 13.16
N GLU A 136 -2.32 12.57 13.40
CA GLU A 136 -3.45 11.71 13.79
C GLU A 136 -3.94 10.92 12.57
N VAL A 137 -3.88 11.51 11.37
CA VAL A 137 -4.06 10.81 10.09
C VAL A 137 -2.73 10.76 9.35
N GLN A 138 -2.15 9.57 9.28
CA GLN A 138 -0.90 9.32 8.57
C GLN A 138 -1.19 8.70 7.20
N ILE A 139 -0.23 8.83 6.28
CA ILE A 139 -0.27 8.02 5.05
C ILE A 139 0.68 6.85 5.30
N ASP A 140 0.13 5.65 5.38
CA ASP A 140 0.89 4.42 5.54
C ASP A 140 1.23 3.81 4.17
N HIS A 141 2.35 3.07 4.15
CA HIS A 141 2.69 2.17 3.06
C HIS A 141 2.13 0.78 3.38
N LEU A 142 1.17 0.27 2.58
CA LEU A 142 0.60 -1.07 2.76
C LEU A 142 1.70 -2.13 2.92
N ILE A 143 2.73 -2.06 2.08
CA ILE A 143 4.01 -2.72 2.27
C ILE A 143 5.00 -1.69 2.78
N ALA A 144 5.37 -1.79 4.06
CA ALA A 144 6.31 -0.88 4.70
C ALA A 144 7.65 -0.83 3.95
N LEU A 145 8.27 0.35 3.87
CA LEU A 145 9.56 0.52 3.15
C LEU A 145 10.67 -0.40 3.68
N ALA A 146 10.71 -0.60 5.01
CA ALA A 146 11.64 -1.52 5.64
C ALA A 146 11.32 -2.99 5.32
N ASP A 147 10.05 -3.37 5.21
CA ASP A 147 9.66 -4.72 4.77
C ASP A 147 10.10 -4.97 3.31
N ALA A 148 9.81 -4.00 2.44
CA ALA A 148 10.24 -4.04 1.05
C ALA A 148 11.77 -4.19 0.92
N TRP A 149 12.56 -3.45 1.73
CA TRP A 149 14.01 -3.57 1.77
C TRP A 149 14.45 -5.01 2.05
N ARG A 150 13.93 -5.60 3.13
CA ARG A 150 14.25 -6.95 3.59
C ARG A 150 13.90 -8.03 2.57
N LYS A 151 12.93 -7.75 1.70
CA LYS A 151 12.37 -8.72 0.75
C LYS A 151 12.66 -8.40 -0.72
N GLY A 152 13.67 -7.56 -0.99
CA GLY A 152 14.26 -7.43 -2.33
C GLY A 152 14.51 -6.00 -2.80
N ALA A 153 13.91 -4.99 -2.15
CA ALA A 153 14.09 -3.60 -2.58
C ALA A 153 15.51 -3.07 -2.39
N HIS A 154 16.30 -3.66 -1.49
CA HIS A 154 17.72 -3.30 -1.30
C HIS A 154 18.55 -3.41 -2.59
N ALA A 155 18.16 -4.29 -3.52
CA ALA A 155 18.83 -4.49 -4.81
C ALA A 155 18.33 -3.55 -5.92
N TRP A 156 17.37 -2.67 -5.62
CA TRP A 156 16.79 -1.80 -6.64
C TRP A 156 17.65 -0.57 -6.95
N PRO A 157 17.58 -0.05 -8.19
CA PRO A 157 17.99 1.32 -8.45
C PRO A 157 17.15 2.30 -7.62
N ARG A 158 17.78 3.36 -7.08
CA ARG A 158 17.10 4.39 -6.26
C ARG A 158 15.82 4.94 -6.88
N GLY A 159 15.80 5.19 -8.20
CA GLY A 159 14.59 5.68 -8.88
C GLY A 159 13.40 4.71 -8.83
N ARG A 160 13.64 3.40 -8.74
CA ARG A 160 12.57 2.41 -8.55
C ARG A 160 12.06 2.42 -7.11
N ALA A 161 12.97 2.51 -6.14
CA ALA A 161 12.61 2.65 -4.73
C ALA A 161 11.78 3.91 -4.49
N GLN A 162 12.17 5.04 -5.09
CA GLN A 162 11.40 6.28 -5.00
C GLN A 162 10.00 6.16 -5.61
N ARG A 163 9.85 5.47 -6.75
CA ARG A 163 8.52 5.20 -7.31
C ARG A 163 7.68 4.34 -6.37
N PHE A 164 8.24 3.26 -5.84
CA PHE A 164 7.54 2.40 -4.88
C PHE A 164 7.05 3.17 -3.64
N ALA A 165 7.87 4.07 -3.11
CA ALA A 165 7.52 4.87 -1.94
C ALA A 165 6.46 5.94 -2.21
N ASN A 166 6.17 6.26 -3.48
CA ASN A 166 5.17 7.26 -3.85
C ASN A 166 4.04 6.68 -4.73
N ASP A 167 3.97 5.35 -4.85
CA ASP A 167 2.94 4.65 -5.61
C ASP A 167 1.64 4.65 -4.81
N VAL A 168 0.60 5.31 -5.33
CA VAL A 168 -0.71 5.40 -4.65
C VAL A 168 -1.36 4.03 -4.43
N SER A 169 -0.99 2.99 -5.19
CA SER A 169 -1.45 1.63 -4.95
C SER A 169 -0.85 1.02 -3.68
N ASN A 170 0.26 1.55 -3.18
CA ASN A 170 0.89 1.16 -1.93
C ASN A 170 0.60 2.14 -0.80
N LEU A 171 -0.28 3.14 -0.98
CA LEU A 171 -0.48 4.22 -0.01
C LEU A 171 -1.93 4.35 0.45
N ILE A 172 -2.11 4.58 1.75
CA ILE A 172 -3.43 4.67 2.36
C ILE A 172 -3.44 5.67 3.53
N PRO A 173 -4.43 6.58 3.64
CA PRO A 173 -4.62 7.33 4.86
C PRO A 173 -5.16 6.42 5.96
N THR A 174 -4.66 6.57 7.18
CA THR A 174 -5.08 5.74 8.31
C THR A 174 -4.82 6.42 9.66
N ASP A 175 -5.40 5.87 10.72
CA ASP A 175 -5.12 6.26 12.10
C ASP A 175 -3.63 6.16 12.44
N GLY A 176 -3.09 7.22 13.03
CA GLY A 176 -1.68 7.33 13.35
C GLY A 176 -1.20 6.30 14.38
N ALA A 177 -2.05 5.86 15.32
CA ALA A 177 -1.69 4.85 16.30
C ALA A 177 -1.73 3.44 15.68
N ALA A 178 -2.71 3.16 14.82
CA ALA A 178 -2.77 1.91 14.04
C ALA A 178 -1.52 1.74 13.16
N ASN A 179 -1.10 2.80 12.46
CA ASN A 179 0.13 2.79 11.67
C ASN A 179 1.39 2.56 12.52
N GLN A 180 1.48 3.22 13.69
CA GLN A 180 2.58 2.99 14.62
C GLN A 180 2.61 1.56 15.16
N ALA A 181 1.44 0.97 15.43
CA ALA A 181 1.33 -0.42 15.86
C ALA A 181 1.76 -1.41 14.77
N LYS A 182 1.47 -1.11 13.50
CA LYS A 182 1.95 -1.87 12.33
C LYS A 182 3.47 -1.80 12.19
N GLY A 183 4.04 -0.59 12.27
CA GLY A 183 5.48 -0.38 12.11
C GLY A 183 6.00 -0.93 10.77
N ALA A 184 6.98 -1.84 10.83
CA ALA A 184 7.58 -2.49 9.67
C ALA A 184 7.13 -3.95 9.49
N ALA A 185 6.06 -4.37 10.19
CA ALA A 185 5.55 -5.73 10.10
C ALA A 185 4.95 -6.03 8.73
N ASP A 186 5.10 -7.29 8.31
CA ASP A 186 4.39 -7.86 7.16
C ASP A 186 3.04 -8.46 7.60
N ALA A 187 2.30 -9.07 6.66
CA ALA A 187 1.00 -9.66 6.97
C ALA A 187 1.04 -10.79 8.02
N SER A 188 2.20 -11.41 8.27
CA SER A 188 2.35 -12.41 9.35
C SER A 188 2.54 -11.79 10.72
N GLY A 189 3.14 -10.59 10.78
CA GLY A 189 3.41 -9.88 12.03
C GLY A 189 2.29 -8.92 12.44
N TRP A 190 1.53 -8.40 11.48
CA TRP A 190 0.44 -7.46 11.75
C TRP A 190 -0.63 -7.51 10.65
N LEU A 191 -1.89 -7.54 11.08
CA LEU A 191 -3.07 -7.37 10.23
C LEU A 191 -3.98 -6.29 10.82
N PRO A 192 -4.72 -5.55 9.98
CA PRO A 192 -5.73 -4.60 10.45
C PRO A 192 -6.62 -5.16 11.57
N PRO A 193 -6.81 -4.41 12.68
CA PRO A 193 -7.78 -4.75 13.71
C PRO A 193 -9.20 -4.92 13.17
N ALA A 194 -9.59 -4.11 12.18
CA ALA A 194 -10.83 -4.27 11.44
C ALA A 194 -10.76 -5.51 10.53
N ARG A 195 -11.23 -6.66 11.06
CA ARG A 195 -11.19 -7.95 10.34
C ARG A 195 -11.84 -7.92 8.96
N GLY A 196 -12.91 -7.15 8.80
CA GLY A 196 -13.61 -7.02 7.51
C GLY A 196 -12.75 -6.47 6.38
N TYR A 197 -11.63 -5.81 6.67
CA TYR A 197 -10.72 -5.25 5.67
C TYR A 197 -9.53 -6.17 5.32
N ARG A 198 -9.29 -7.24 6.08
CA ARG A 198 -8.04 -8.02 5.96
C ARG A 198 -7.85 -8.70 4.61
N CYS A 199 -8.90 -9.24 3.99
CA CYS A 199 -8.77 -9.78 2.63
C CYS A 199 -8.33 -8.68 1.65
N ALA A 200 -9.03 -7.54 1.62
CA ALA A 200 -8.68 -6.43 0.73
C ALA A 200 -7.24 -5.93 0.97
N TYR A 201 -6.82 -5.89 2.24
CA TYR A 201 -5.45 -5.56 2.63
C TYR A 201 -4.42 -6.54 2.02
N VAL A 202 -4.59 -7.85 2.19
CA VAL A 202 -3.62 -8.83 1.67
C VAL A 202 -3.66 -8.93 0.14
N VAL A 203 -4.85 -8.83 -0.48
CA VAL A 203 -5.00 -8.77 -1.95
C VAL A 203 -4.16 -7.63 -2.50
N GLN A 204 -4.28 -6.43 -1.92
CA GLN A 204 -3.54 -5.27 -2.38
C GLN A 204 -2.03 -5.43 -2.17
N GLN A 205 -1.60 -5.96 -1.02
CA GLN A 205 -0.20 -6.25 -0.78
C GLN A 205 0.38 -7.25 -1.80
N ILE A 206 -0.34 -8.32 -2.12
CA ILE A 206 0.10 -9.32 -3.10
C ILE A 206 0.29 -8.68 -4.47
N LEU A 207 -0.70 -7.91 -4.94
CA LEU A 207 -0.66 -7.27 -6.25
C LEU A 207 0.48 -6.24 -6.36
N VAL A 208 0.71 -5.45 -5.31
CA VAL A 208 1.86 -4.52 -5.27
C VAL A 208 3.18 -5.28 -5.19
N LYS A 209 3.30 -6.34 -4.38
CA LYS A 209 4.51 -7.16 -4.33
C LYS A 209 4.81 -7.79 -5.69
N GLU A 210 3.80 -8.27 -6.40
CA GLU A 210 3.97 -8.82 -7.76
C GLU A 210 4.44 -7.74 -8.74
N ALA A 211 3.78 -6.58 -8.76
CA ALA A 211 4.13 -5.47 -9.64
C ALA A 211 5.57 -4.98 -9.42
N TYR A 212 6.07 -5.04 -8.19
CA TYR A 212 7.42 -4.64 -7.83
C TYR A 212 8.43 -5.79 -7.75
N GLY A 213 8.01 -7.04 -7.97
CA GLY A 213 8.88 -8.22 -7.84
C GLY A 213 9.51 -8.34 -6.45
N LEU A 214 8.74 -8.04 -5.40
CA LEU A 214 9.12 -8.25 -4.01
C LEU A 214 8.86 -9.71 -3.61
N GLY A 215 9.69 -10.22 -2.69
CA GLY A 215 9.46 -11.51 -2.07
C GLY A 215 8.49 -11.45 -0.88
N VAL A 216 8.20 -12.64 -0.37
CA VAL A 216 7.38 -12.90 0.82
C VAL A 216 8.10 -13.90 1.72
N SER A 217 7.89 -13.83 3.03
CA SER A 217 8.35 -14.89 3.93
C SER A 217 7.41 -16.10 3.87
N SER A 218 7.86 -17.27 4.34
CA SER A 218 7.00 -18.46 4.45
C SER A 218 5.78 -18.20 5.34
N GLU A 219 5.98 -17.47 6.44
CA GLU A 219 4.96 -17.09 7.40
C GLU A 219 3.96 -16.11 6.79
N GLU A 220 4.44 -15.15 5.97
CA GLU A 220 3.60 -14.20 5.25
C GLU A 220 2.73 -14.90 4.21
N VAL A 221 3.24 -15.89 3.48
CA VAL A 221 2.42 -16.71 2.56
C VAL A 221 1.28 -17.39 3.31
N GLY A 222 1.57 -17.96 4.48
CA GLY A 222 0.56 -18.59 5.34
C GLY A 222 -0.54 -17.61 5.76
N ALA A 223 -0.14 -16.45 6.29
CA ALA A 223 -1.07 -15.41 6.74
C ALA A 223 -1.92 -14.82 5.58
N MET A 224 -1.28 -14.53 4.44
CA MET A 224 -2.00 -14.06 3.25
C MET A 224 -3.00 -15.11 2.75
N GLY A 225 -2.58 -16.37 2.64
CA GLY A 225 -3.44 -17.46 2.20
C GLY A 225 -4.62 -17.75 3.14
N GLU A 226 -4.49 -17.46 4.44
CA GLU A 226 -5.60 -17.51 5.40
C GLU A 226 -6.65 -16.45 5.09
N GLU A 227 -6.23 -15.20 4.92
CA GLU A 227 -7.15 -14.08 4.69
C GLU A 227 -7.79 -14.12 3.28
N LEU A 228 -7.16 -14.75 2.29
CA LEU A 228 -7.77 -14.99 0.97
C LEU A 228 -8.88 -16.05 1.00
N ARG A 229 -8.78 -17.07 1.86
CA ARG A 229 -9.78 -18.17 1.93
C ARG A 229 -11.16 -17.70 2.38
N ASP A 230 -11.19 -16.75 3.32
CA ASP A 230 -12.43 -16.19 3.88
C ASP A 230 -12.80 -14.86 3.21
N CYS A 231 -12.32 -14.63 1.99
CA CYS A 231 -12.48 -13.34 1.34
C CYS A 231 -13.95 -13.06 0.95
N PRO A 232 -14.53 -11.92 1.40
CA PRO A 232 -15.83 -11.49 0.94
C PRO A 232 -15.76 -11.08 -0.54
N VAL A 233 -16.45 -11.78 -1.43
CA VAL A 233 -16.47 -11.46 -2.87
C VAL A 233 -17.65 -10.57 -3.22
N ALA A 234 -17.39 -9.48 -3.94
CA ALA A 234 -18.45 -8.68 -4.55
C ALA A 234 -19.04 -9.46 -5.73
N SER A 235 -20.30 -9.87 -5.63
CA SER A 235 -21.04 -10.39 -6.79
C SER A 235 -21.38 -9.23 -7.73
N GLY A 236 -20.45 -8.89 -8.63
CA GLY A 236 -20.75 -8.06 -9.79
C GLY A 236 -21.54 -8.86 -10.84
N PRO A 237 -22.29 -8.21 -11.75
CA PRO A 237 -22.91 -8.91 -12.87
C PRO A 237 -21.81 -9.60 -13.69
N THR A 238 -21.88 -10.91 -13.80
CA THR A 238 -21.09 -11.69 -14.76
C THR A 238 -21.22 -11.01 -16.12
N PRO A 239 -20.14 -10.55 -16.78
CA PRO A 239 -20.25 -10.10 -18.15
C PRO A 239 -20.83 -11.26 -18.94
N ALA A 240 -22.00 -11.06 -19.55
CA ALA A 240 -22.64 -12.07 -20.38
C ALA A 240 -21.59 -12.57 -21.39
N PRO A 241 -21.54 -13.89 -21.67
CA PRO A 241 -20.64 -14.40 -22.69
C PRO A 241 -20.91 -13.62 -23.97
N VAL A 242 -19.87 -12.93 -24.46
CA VAL A 242 -19.89 -12.32 -25.79
C VAL A 242 -20.05 -13.46 -26.79
N SER A 243 -21.29 -13.71 -27.20
CA SER A 243 -21.60 -14.57 -28.32
C SER A 243 -20.96 -13.95 -29.56
N VAL A 244 -19.78 -14.44 -29.91
CA VAL A 244 -19.26 -14.33 -31.27
C VAL A 244 -20.24 -15.06 -32.17
N ALA A 245 -21.19 -14.31 -32.74
CA ALA A 245 -22.07 -14.83 -33.78
C ALA A 245 -21.20 -15.30 -34.93
N GLY A 246 -21.03 -16.62 -35.03
CA GLY A 246 -20.51 -17.28 -36.21
C GLY A 246 -21.44 -16.98 -37.36
N GLY A 247 -21.01 -16.11 -38.28
CA GLY A 247 -21.66 -15.90 -39.56
C GLY A 247 -21.59 -17.19 -40.37
N SER A 248 -22.67 -17.97 -40.31
CA SER A 248 -22.90 -19.09 -41.22
C SER A 248 -23.28 -18.53 -42.58
N ALA A 249 -22.42 -18.73 -43.57
CA ALA A 249 -22.68 -18.38 -44.95
C ALA A 249 -23.66 -19.39 -45.57
N SER A 250 -24.85 -18.92 -45.94
CA SER A 250 -25.74 -19.61 -46.88
C SER A 250 -25.81 -18.82 -48.18
N GLY A 251 -25.38 -19.46 -49.28
CA GLY A 251 -25.26 -18.85 -50.60
C GLY A 251 -26.56 -18.71 -51.37
N GLY A 252 -26.49 -17.91 -52.44
CA GLY A 252 -27.46 -17.82 -53.52
C GLY A 252 -26.86 -17.07 -54.72
N ALA A 253 -26.73 -17.75 -55.86
CA ALA A 253 -26.28 -17.26 -57.17
C ALA A 253 -27.25 -16.20 -57.75
N ALA A 254 -26.96 -15.36 -58.76
CA ALA A 254 -26.15 -15.51 -59.96
C ALA A 254 -25.90 -14.13 -60.63
N GLY A 255 -24.89 -14.01 -61.49
CA GLY A 255 -24.74 -12.88 -62.41
C GLY A 255 -23.34 -12.75 -63.01
N ARG A 256 -23.08 -13.48 -64.12
CA ARG A 256 -21.83 -13.41 -64.90
C ARG A 256 -21.71 -12.08 -65.64
N ARG A 257 -20.49 -11.52 -65.73
CA ARG A 257 -19.82 -11.16 -67.01
C ARG A 257 -18.34 -10.78 -66.83
N SER A 258 -17.59 -11.20 -67.83
CA SER A 258 -16.15 -11.13 -68.17
C SER A 258 -15.29 -9.96 -67.68
N GLY A 259 -14.00 -10.27 -67.44
CA GLY A 259 -12.91 -9.28 -67.43
C GLY A 259 -11.57 -9.89 -67.01
N SER A 260 -10.69 -10.08 -67.99
CA SER A 260 -9.39 -10.77 -67.98
C SER A 260 -8.24 -10.16 -67.14
N VAL A 261 -7.42 -11.08 -66.61
CA VAL A 261 -5.93 -11.13 -66.60
C VAL A 261 -5.13 -10.16 -65.71
N GLY A 262 -4.22 -10.74 -64.91
CA GLY A 262 -3.07 -10.04 -64.33
C GLY A 262 -2.41 -10.76 -63.16
N THR A 263 -1.76 -11.90 -63.40
CA THR A 263 -0.89 -12.57 -62.40
C THR A 263 0.41 -11.79 -62.17
N SER A 264 0.81 -11.59 -60.92
CA SER A 264 2.25 -11.59 -60.57
C SER A 264 2.47 -12.30 -59.23
N ARG A 265 3.34 -13.30 -59.27
CA ARG A 265 3.89 -14.02 -58.12
C ARG A 265 5.16 -13.30 -57.66
N GLY A 266 5.36 -13.19 -56.36
CA GLY A 266 6.62 -12.76 -55.75
C GLY A 266 6.77 -13.39 -54.37
N SER A 267 7.45 -14.53 -54.32
CA SER A 267 7.90 -15.22 -53.10
C SER A 267 9.23 -14.62 -52.65
N CYS A 268 9.39 -14.37 -51.35
CA CYS A 268 10.70 -14.14 -50.73
C CYS A 268 10.89 -15.09 -49.55
N ARG A 269 11.92 -15.95 -49.66
CA ARG A 269 12.52 -16.78 -48.61
C ARG A 269 13.59 -16.00 -47.85
N GLY A 270 13.84 -16.43 -46.61
CA GLY A 270 15.08 -16.24 -45.84
C GLY A 270 14.75 -16.30 -44.34
N GLY A 271 15.21 -17.20 -43.47
CA GLY A 271 16.32 -18.14 -43.53
C GLY A 271 17.45 -17.67 -42.62
N SER A 272 17.49 -18.12 -41.35
CA SER A 272 18.72 -18.57 -40.66
C SER A 272 18.43 -19.10 -39.24
N ARG A 273 18.91 -20.34 -39.02
CA ARG A 273 19.08 -21.02 -37.73
C ARG A 273 20.37 -20.51 -37.06
N ALA A 274 20.39 -20.47 -35.74
CA ALA A 274 21.64 -20.48 -34.96
C ALA A 274 21.60 -21.64 -33.96
N THR A 275 22.63 -22.49 -34.06
CA THR A 275 22.87 -23.70 -33.29
C THR A 275 23.66 -23.43 -32.02
N ALA A 276 23.41 -24.25 -31.01
CA ALA A 276 24.15 -24.33 -29.76
C ALA A 276 25.61 -24.79 -29.98
N ARG A 277 26.54 -24.28 -29.16
CA ARG A 277 27.81 -24.93 -28.85
C ARG A 277 28.13 -24.79 -27.37
N SER A 278 28.20 -25.92 -26.70
CA SER A 278 28.84 -26.11 -25.40
C SER A 278 30.36 -26.06 -25.56
N THR A 279 31.05 -25.41 -24.63
CA THR A 279 32.48 -25.64 -24.40
C THR A 279 32.71 -25.70 -22.89
N SER A 280 33.15 -26.88 -22.45
CA SER A 280 33.61 -27.16 -21.09
C SER A 280 35.08 -26.75 -20.99
N LEU A 281 35.45 -25.98 -19.98
CA LEU A 281 36.83 -25.81 -19.56
C LEU A 281 36.95 -26.14 -18.07
N ARG A 282 37.83 -27.11 -17.77
CA ARG A 282 38.24 -27.54 -16.44
C ARG A 282 39.26 -26.57 -15.85
N GLY A 283 39.08 -26.26 -14.56
CA GLY A 283 40.04 -26.08 -13.44
C GLY A 283 41.42 -25.43 -13.64
N PRO A 284 41.94 -24.79 -12.57
CA PRO A 284 42.63 -25.62 -11.59
C PRO A 284 42.29 -25.34 -10.10
N ARG A 285 42.76 -26.30 -9.30
CA ARG A 285 42.56 -26.55 -7.88
C ARG A 285 43.14 -25.44 -6.98
N ALA A 286 42.42 -25.10 -5.91
CA ALA A 286 42.99 -24.52 -4.70
C ALA A 286 42.68 -25.42 -3.49
N ARG A 287 43.63 -25.44 -2.56
CA ARG A 287 43.89 -26.49 -1.58
C ARG A 287 42.97 -26.42 -0.37
N GLY A 288 42.70 -27.59 0.21
CA GLY A 288 41.92 -27.73 1.43
C GLY A 288 42.62 -27.17 2.67
N GLY A 289 41.81 -26.57 3.54
CA GLY A 289 42.10 -26.35 4.95
C GLY A 289 41.08 -27.12 5.78
N ARG A 290 41.55 -28.22 6.38
CA ARG A 290 40.83 -29.03 7.36
C ARG A 290 41.09 -28.39 8.72
N VAL A 291 40.06 -27.98 9.47
CA VAL A 291 40.19 -27.71 10.91
C VAL A 291 39.18 -28.57 11.67
N SER A 292 39.75 -29.31 12.61
CA SER A 292 39.11 -30.35 13.40
C SER A 292 38.11 -29.82 14.42
N ARG A 293 37.15 -30.70 14.70
CA ARG A 293 36.28 -30.73 15.88
C ARG A 293 37.11 -30.67 17.17
N HIS A 294 36.63 -29.89 18.14
CA HIS A 294 36.69 -30.27 19.54
C HIS A 294 35.31 -30.18 20.16
N GLY A 295 34.75 -31.35 20.48
CA GLY A 295 33.69 -31.48 21.47
C GLY A 295 34.30 -31.44 22.86
N GLY A 296 33.66 -30.70 23.76
CA GLY A 296 33.93 -30.71 25.19
C GLY A 296 32.60 -30.62 25.92
N THR A 297 32.14 -31.75 26.44
CA THR A 297 31.05 -31.83 27.42
C THR A 297 31.60 -31.50 28.81
N ARG A 298 30.87 -30.73 29.62
CA ARG A 298 30.69 -30.99 31.06
C ARG A 298 29.59 -30.13 31.70
N ARG A 299 28.84 -30.82 32.56
CA ARG A 299 27.77 -30.37 33.47
C ARG A 299 28.26 -29.35 34.52
N GLY A 300 27.32 -28.60 35.09
CA GLY A 300 27.42 -28.09 36.48
C GLY A 300 26.59 -26.85 36.74
N GLY A 301 25.50 -26.98 37.52
CA GLY A 301 24.60 -25.89 37.87
C GLY A 301 25.13 -24.91 38.91
N GLY A 302 24.37 -23.84 39.15
CA GLY A 302 24.64 -22.90 40.24
C GLY A 302 23.73 -21.67 40.16
N ARG A 303 22.79 -21.58 41.10
CA ARG A 303 21.95 -20.40 41.37
C ARG A 303 22.82 -19.22 41.80
N GLY A 304 22.48 -18.01 41.37
CA GLY A 304 23.09 -16.78 41.89
C GLY A 304 22.28 -15.55 41.52
N ARG A 305 21.47 -15.06 42.46
CA ARG A 305 20.84 -13.74 42.40
C ARG A 305 21.92 -12.68 42.57
N GLY A 306 21.97 -11.70 41.66
CA GLY A 306 22.83 -10.53 41.79
C GLY A 306 22.14 -9.30 41.22
N ARG A 307 21.76 -8.37 42.10
CA ARG A 307 21.34 -7.00 41.75
C ARG A 307 22.47 -6.31 41.00
N VAL A 308 22.15 -5.60 39.91
CA VAL A 308 23.06 -4.62 39.32
C VAL A 308 22.32 -3.29 39.20
N GLY A 309 22.95 -2.24 39.73
CA GLY A 309 22.41 -0.91 39.89
C GLY A 309 22.27 -0.13 38.60
N ARG A 310 21.38 0.87 38.66
CA ARG A 310 21.24 1.96 37.70
C ARG A 310 22.56 2.71 37.53
N ALA A 311 23.11 2.71 36.32
CA ALA A 311 24.04 3.73 35.86
C ALA A 311 23.26 4.73 35.00
N GLY A 312 23.22 5.98 35.46
CA GLY A 312 22.71 7.11 34.67
C GLY A 312 23.74 7.51 33.61
N TYR A 313 23.28 7.72 32.39
CA TYR A 313 24.10 8.29 31.32
C TYR A 313 23.87 9.81 31.28
N VAL A 314 24.98 10.55 31.40
CA VAL A 314 25.06 12.00 31.21
C VAL A 314 25.19 12.26 29.71
N VAL A 315 24.23 12.99 29.14
CA VAL A 315 24.29 13.48 27.77
C VAL A 315 25.18 14.71 27.73
N SER A 316 26.32 14.61 27.05
CA SER A 316 27.18 15.74 26.72
C SER A 316 26.83 16.22 25.32
N THR A 317 26.36 17.46 25.17
CA THR A 317 26.09 18.09 23.88
C THR A 317 27.39 18.70 23.32
N PRO A 318 27.72 18.52 22.03
CA PRO A 318 28.77 19.31 21.40
C PRO A 318 28.25 20.69 21.01
N ARG A 319 29.00 21.70 21.44
CA ARG A 319 28.92 23.12 21.07
C ARG A 319 29.29 23.27 19.58
N THR A 320 28.45 23.93 18.79
CA THR A 320 28.78 24.38 17.42
C THR A 320 29.21 25.84 17.46
N ASP A 321 30.46 26.12 17.06
CA ASP A 321 30.93 27.46 16.69
C ASP A 321 30.75 27.68 15.18
N PRO A 322 30.37 28.89 14.72
CA PRO A 322 30.13 29.18 13.31
C PRO A 322 31.39 29.72 12.61
N GLY A 323 31.75 29.14 11.46
CA GLY A 323 32.77 29.64 10.52
C GLY A 323 32.15 30.17 9.22
N PRO A 324 32.85 31.05 8.47
CA PRO A 324 32.22 32.16 7.76
C PRO A 324 31.75 31.87 6.32
N GLN A 325 30.70 32.60 5.94
CA GLN A 325 30.13 32.67 4.59
C GLN A 325 31.16 33.19 3.57
N ARG A 326 31.26 32.49 2.42
CA ARG A 326 31.85 33.04 1.20
C ARG A 326 30.84 33.01 0.06
N SER A 327 30.51 34.22 -0.38
CA SER A 327 29.69 34.54 -1.55
C SER A 327 30.35 34.09 -2.85
N GLY A 328 29.66 33.26 -3.62
CA GLY A 328 30.03 32.91 -5.00
C GLY A 328 28.84 33.09 -5.94
N LYS A 329 28.80 34.20 -6.67
CA LYS A 329 27.86 34.44 -7.78
C LYS A 329 28.11 33.42 -8.89
N GLN A 330 27.14 32.58 -9.23
CA GLN A 330 27.15 31.81 -10.48
C GLN A 330 26.06 32.33 -11.42
N ARG A 331 26.50 32.74 -12.61
CA ARG A 331 25.68 33.26 -13.71
C ARG A 331 24.98 32.10 -14.42
N HIS A 332 23.68 32.26 -14.65
CA HIS A 332 22.88 31.36 -15.48
C HIS A 332 23.37 31.34 -16.93
N ARG A 333 23.62 30.14 -17.47
CA ARG A 333 23.69 29.88 -18.91
C ARG A 333 22.60 28.89 -19.28
N VAL A 334 21.58 29.39 -19.96
CA VAL A 334 20.52 28.61 -20.61
C VAL A 334 21.16 27.80 -21.74
N ARG A 335 21.02 26.47 -21.70
CA ARG A 335 21.28 25.58 -22.83
C ARG A 335 20.01 24.83 -23.16
N THR A 336 19.45 25.13 -24.33
CA THR A 336 18.36 24.41 -24.99
C THR A 336 18.80 22.99 -25.35
N ARG A 337 17.96 21.98 -25.06
CA ARG A 337 18.11 20.59 -25.53
C ARG A 337 17.25 20.37 -26.79
N PRO A 338 17.71 19.60 -27.78
CA PRO A 338 16.91 19.19 -28.93
C PRO A 338 16.06 17.95 -28.64
N ASP A 339 15.06 17.76 -29.49
CA ASP A 339 13.91 16.86 -29.41
C ASP A 339 14.17 15.41 -28.99
N ALA A 340 13.33 14.91 -28.07
CA ALA A 340 13.20 13.50 -27.76
C ALA A 340 12.08 12.87 -28.59
N GLY A 341 12.47 11.97 -29.48
CA GLY A 341 11.57 11.20 -30.34
C GLY A 341 10.52 10.40 -29.58
N ALA A 342 9.32 10.36 -30.16
CA ALA A 342 8.15 9.66 -29.67
C ALA A 342 8.36 8.13 -29.64
N HIS A 343 8.68 7.59 -28.47
CA HIS A 343 8.47 6.18 -28.19
C HIS A 343 7.01 5.94 -27.80
N ARG A 344 6.28 5.22 -28.67
CA ARG A 344 4.94 4.70 -28.36
C ARG A 344 5.01 3.85 -27.09
N ARG A 345 4.49 4.40 -25.99
CA ARG A 345 4.28 3.65 -24.75
C ARG A 345 3.18 2.63 -25.00
N ARG A 346 3.49 1.35 -24.78
CA ARG A 346 2.47 0.32 -24.58
C ARG A 346 1.71 0.68 -23.29
N PRO A 347 0.37 0.61 -23.26
CA PRO A 347 -0.35 0.80 -22.02
C PRO A 347 0.00 -0.36 -21.09
N CYS A 348 0.68 -0.06 -19.98
CA CYS A 348 0.59 -0.93 -18.81
C CYS A 348 -0.87 -0.90 -18.40
N GLY A 349 -1.56 -2.03 -18.52
CA GLY A 349 -2.92 -2.19 -18.01
C GLY A 349 -2.88 -2.04 -16.49
N GLY A 350 -3.01 -0.81 -16.01
CA GLY A 350 -3.29 -0.55 -14.62
C GLY A 350 -4.73 -0.93 -14.36
N VAL A 351 -4.94 -2.06 -13.68
CA VAL A 351 -6.19 -2.29 -12.96
C VAL A 351 -6.34 -1.09 -12.03
N ARG A 352 -7.40 -0.29 -12.18
CA ARG A 352 -7.76 0.69 -11.16
C ARG A 352 -8.15 -0.10 -9.93
N ILE A 353 -7.28 -0.18 -8.94
CA ILE A 353 -7.58 -0.86 -7.69
C ILE A 353 -8.04 0.17 -6.68
N TRP A 354 -9.28 -0.01 -6.24
CA TRP A 354 -10.07 0.82 -5.32
C TRP A 354 -10.59 2.15 -5.91
N PRO A 355 -11.90 2.25 -6.25
CA PRO A 355 -12.55 3.56 -6.11
C PRO A 355 -12.58 3.93 -4.62
N PRO A 356 -12.55 5.21 -4.24
CA PRO A 356 -12.89 5.62 -2.87
C PRO A 356 -14.20 4.95 -2.42
N PRO A 357 -14.45 4.82 -1.10
CA PRO A 357 -15.75 4.34 -0.62
C PRO A 357 -16.88 5.11 -1.35
N PRO A 358 -18.02 4.47 -1.64
CA PRO A 358 -19.11 5.15 -2.31
C PRO A 358 -19.66 6.25 -1.41
N GLY A 359 -19.16 7.48 -1.61
CA GLY A 359 -19.70 8.68 -1.01
C GLY A 359 -21.17 8.80 -1.40
N GLY A 360 -22.02 8.97 -0.39
CA GLY A 360 -23.46 9.12 -0.51
C GLY A 360 -23.84 10.21 -1.51
N GLY A 361 -24.95 9.98 -2.21
CA GLY A 361 -25.43 10.81 -3.31
C GLY A 361 -25.40 12.31 -3.01
N THR A 362 -25.07 13.06 -4.06
CA THR A 362 -25.23 14.51 -4.18
C THR A 362 -26.57 14.98 -3.60
N ALA A 363 -26.52 15.96 -2.70
CA ALA A 363 -27.59 16.93 -2.49
C ALA A 363 -27.20 18.24 -3.17
#